data_AF-A0A1Q3K4E8-F1
#
_entry.id   AF-A0A1Q3K4E8-F1
#
_cell.length_a   1.000
_cell.length_b   1.000
_cell.length_c   1.000
_cell.angle_alpha   90.00
_cell.angle_beta   90.00
_cell.angle_gamma   90.00
#
_symmetry.space_group_name_H-M   'P 1'
#
loop_
_entity.id
_entity.type
_entity.pdbx_description
1 polymer ?
#
loop_
_entity_poly.entity_id
_entity_poly.type
_entity_poly.pdbx_seq_one_letter_code
_entity_poly.pdbx_strand_id
1 'polypeptide(L)'
;MLTIFQPARRGLRAAMVSLVLLVIGGMVTSSADAQTAAPHRPGHVYLMRGLFNVFSLGMDELAAKLEKVGVRAEAVSYTSWSSLADSIAAQYRAGNREPIILMGHSYGADTTISLARKLNDSRIPVALIVNFDPTAPDRVPPNVHRIINFYVPTAWGRPVEAGKQFRGRLSNLNESGAYNHFVIDKADALHRQAIAAVLQAVGRGTHRIRQPARHHEVSAAPAAQ
;
A
#
# COMPACT_ATOMS: atom_id res chain seq x y z
N MET A 1 -28.27 56.31 60.07
CA MET A 1 -27.02 56.01 60.80
C MET A 1 -27.07 54.54 61.21
N LEU A 2 -26.33 53.65 60.53
CA LEU A 2 -26.22 52.20 60.81
C LEU A 2 -27.57 51.40 60.69
N THR A 3 -27.66 50.09 60.38
CA THR A 3 -26.68 49.00 60.21
C THR A 3 -27.19 47.93 59.21
N ILE A 4 -26.26 47.14 58.68
CA ILE A 4 -26.33 45.85 57.95
C ILE A 4 -27.55 44.94 58.21
N PHE A 5 -28.03 44.23 57.18
CA PHE A 5 -28.82 42.99 57.31
C PHE A 5 -28.30 41.84 56.42
N GLN A 6 -27.82 40.77 57.07
CA GLN A 6 -28.04 39.35 56.75
C GLN A 6 -28.98 38.80 57.86
N PRO A 7 -29.64 37.62 57.79
CA PRO A 7 -29.29 36.36 57.09
C PRO A 7 -30.50 35.86 56.23
N ALA A 8 -30.79 34.58 55.92
CA ALA A 8 -30.29 33.27 56.39
C ALA A 8 -30.54 32.12 55.40
N ARG A 9 -29.91 30.97 55.65
CA ARG A 9 -30.28 29.66 55.08
C ARG A 9 -31.49 29.06 55.82
N ARG A 10 -32.40 28.41 55.10
CA ARG A 10 -33.29 27.36 55.63
C ARG A 10 -33.38 26.22 54.64
N GLY A 11 -33.01 25.01 55.07
CA GLY A 11 -33.33 23.78 54.34
C GLY A 11 -34.68 23.24 54.78
N LEU A 12 -35.27 22.35 53.98
CA LEU A 12 -36.39 21.52 54.40
C LEU A 12 -36.19 20.10 53.87
N ARG A 13 -36.53 19.10 54.70
CA ARG A 13 -36.39 17.68 54.38
C ARG A 13 -37.60 17.15 53.60
N ALA A 14 -37.33 16.08 52.86
CA ALA A 14 -38.21 15.34 51.97
C ALA A 14 -39.66 15.09 52.43
N ALA A 15 -40.55 15.00 51.45
CA ALA A 15 -41.66 14.06 51.42
C ALA A 15 -41.66 13.35 50.06
N MET A 16 -41.68 12.01 50.05
CA MET A 16 -41.80 11.22 48.82
C MET A 16 -43.27 11.09 48.42
N VAL A 17 -43.56 11.28 47.14
CA VAL A 17 -44.73 10.69 46.48
C VAL A 17 -44.25 10.08 45.17
N SER A 18 -44.33 8.75 45.05
CA SER A 18 -43.98 8.03 43.84
C SER A 18 -45.05 8.23 42.77
N LEU A 19 -44.64 8.56 41.54
CA LEU A 19 -45.50 8.43 40.36
C LEU A 19 -44.76 7.64 39.29
N VAL A 20 -45.19 6.40 39.08
CA VAL A 20 -44.74 5.55 37.97
C VAL A 20 -45.41 6.04 36.70
N LEU A 21 -44.62 6.48 35.72
CA LEU A 21 -45.08 6.73 34.36
C LEU A 21 -44.26 5.89 33.38
N LEU A 22 -44.94 4.87 32.84
CA LEU A 22 -44.45 3.99 31.80
C LEU A 22 -44.43 4.75 30.47
N VAL A 23 -43.24 5.10 29.96
CA VAL A 23 -43.09 5.62 28.59
C VAL A 23 -42.30 4.61 27.76
N ILE A 24 -43.04 3.80 27.00
CA ILE A 24 -42.50 2.98 25.92
C ILE A 24 -42.36 3.89 24.69
N GLY A 25 -41.15 4.09 24.18
CA GLY A 25 -40.92 5.08 23.12
C GLY A 25 -39.58 4.92 22.39
N GLY A 26 -39.48 3.90 21.54
CA GLY A 26 -38.59 3.85 20.39
C GLY A 26 -37.09 4.10 20.62
N MET A 27 -36.30 3.02 20.73
CA MET A 27 -34.88 3.10 20.38
C MET A 27 -34.77 3.48 18.90
N VAL A 28 -34.34 4.72 18.62
CA VAL A 28 -33.89 5.11 17.29
C VAL A 28 -32.53 4.45 17.07
N THR A 29 -32.54 3.22 16.56
CA THR A 29 -31.32 2.55 16.14
C THR A 29 -30.79 3.31 14.93
N SER A 30 -29.80 4.18 15.16
CA SER A 30 -29.00 4.73 14.08
C SER A 30 -28.39 3.57 13.31
N SER A 31 -28.98 3.25 12.15
CA SER A 31 -28.33 2.42 11.14
C SER A 31 -27.10 3.19 10.68
N ALA A 32 -25.98 2.95 11.34
CA ALA A 32 -24.70 3.37 10.83
C ALA A 32 -24.58 2.73 9.44
N ASP A 33 -24.45 3.56 8.40
CA ASP A 33 -24.12 3.10 7.07
C ASP A 33 -22.81 2.32 7.19
N ALA A 34 -22.94 0.99 7.20
CA ALA A 34 -21.82 0.07 7.14
C ALA A 34 -21.28 0.13 5.71
N GLN A 35 -20.61 1.24 5.40
CA GLN A 35 -20.00 1.55 4.12
C GLN A 35 -19.04 0.41 3.82
N THR A 36 -19.49 -0.50 2.95
CA THR A 36 -18.93 -1.84 2.84
C THR A 36 -17.50 -1.72 2.37
N ALA A 37 -16.55 -1.86 3.31
CA ALA A 37 -15.14 -1.72 3.02
C ALA A 37 -14.80 -2.65 1.85
N ALA A 38 -14.19 -2.09 0.79
CA ALA A 38 -13.95 -2.82 -0.44
C ALA A 38 -13.19 -4.13 -0.09
N PRO A 39 -13.66 -5.30 -0.56
CA PRO A 39 -13.09 -6.57 -0.14
C PRO A 39 -11.60 -6.59 -0.41
N HIS A 40 -10.81 -6.89 0.64
CA HIS A 40 -9.36 -6.80 0.61
C HIS A 40 -8.78 -7.65 -0.52
N ARG A 41 -8.00 -7.00 -1.39
CA ARG A 41 -7.26 -7.64 -2.48
C ARG A 41 -5.86 -7.98 -1.98
N PRO A 42 -5.35 -9.21 -2.20
CA PRO A 42 -4.06 -9.64 -1.68
C PRO A 42 -2.92 -8.86 -2.35
N GLY A 43 -1.96 -8.40 -1.57
CA GLY A 43 -0.84 -7.60 -2.07
C GLY A 43 -0.65 -6.35 -1.22
N HIS A 44 0.62 -5.97 -1.06
CA HIS A 44 0.99 -4.76 -0.33
C HIS A 44 1.83 -3.87 -1.25
N VAL A 45 1.38 -2.64 -1.45
CA VAL A 45 2.10 -1.61 -2.20
C VAL A 45 2.86 -0.71 -1.23
N TYR A 46 4.17 -0.64 -1.39
CA TYR A 46 5.03 0.28 -0.62
C TYR A 46 5.46 1.44 -1.52
N LEU A 47 5.09 2.67 -1.16
CA LEU A 47 5.33 3.86 -1.97
C LEU A 47 6.42 4.74 -1.34
N MET A 48 7.62 4.70 -1.90
CA MET A 48 8.79 5.43 -1.42
C MET A 48 8.69 6.92 -1.83
N ARG A 49 8.47 7.81 -0.86
CA ARG A 49 8.54 9.27 -1.05
C ARG A 49 9.99 9.71 -1.28
N GLY A 50 10.21 10.60 -2.25
CA GLY A 50 11.53 11.19 -2.55
C GLY A 50 12.00 12.23 -1.52
N LEU A 51 13.13 12.88 -1.83
CA LEU A 51 13.81 13.84 -0.97
C LEU A 51 12.92 15.04 -0.58
N PHE A 52 13.13 15.56 0.64
CA PHE A 52 12.43 16.70 1.27
C PHE A 52 10.90 16.57 1.47
N ASN A 53 10.25 15.45 1.13
CA ASN A 53 8.78 15.22 1.19
C ASN A 53 7.90 16.15 0.33
N VAL A 54 8.31 17.40 0.09
CA VAL A 54 7.61 18.42 -0.74
C VAL A 54 7.31 17.90 -2.15
N PHE A 55 8.16 17.04 -2.70
CA PHE A 55 8.02 16.56 -4.07
C PHE A 55 7.13 15.33 -4.24
N SER A 56 6.65 14.67 -3.17
CA SER A 56 6.01 13.34 -3.29
C SER A 56 4.60 13.23 -2.71
N LEU A 57 3.86 14.34 -2.58
CA LEU A 57 2.43 14.31 -2.21
C LEU A 57 1.59 13.40 -3.13
N GLY A 58 2.02 13.20 -4.38
CA GLY A 58 1.35 12.27 -5.27
C GLY A 58 1.48 10.80 -4.86
N MET A 59 2.55 10.41 -4.15
CA MET A 59 2.68 9.06 -3.57
C MET A 59 1.69 8.83 -2.42
N ASP A 60 1.43 9.84 -1.58
CA ASP A 60 0.37 9.81 -0.57
C ASP A 60 -1.02 9.69 -1.22
N GLU A 61 -1.27 10.48 -2.26
CA GLU A 61 -2.52 10.44 -3.00
C GLU A 61 -2.73 9.09 -3.73
N LEU A 62 -1.66 8.52 -4.30
CA LEU A 62 -1.68 7.22 -4.95
C LEU A 62 -1.93 6.09 -3.94
N ALA A 63 -1.35 6.16 -2.74
CA ALA A 63 -1.66 5.23 -1.65
C ALA A 63 -3.16 5.27 -1.31
N ALA A 64 -3.72 6.46 -1.07
CA ALA A 64 -5.15 6.62 -0.79
C ALA A 64 -6.05 6.16 -1.96
N LYS A 65 -5.62 6.33 -3.21
CA LYS A 65 -6.31 5.81 -4.40
C LYS A 65 -6.27 4.27 -4.48
N LEU A 66 -5.17 3.64 -4.07
CA LEU A 66 -5.01 2.18 -4.01
C LEU A 66 -5.87 1.56 -2.90
N GLU A 67 -5.91 2.19 -1.72
CA GLU A 67 -6.77 1.76 -0.61
C GLU A 67 -8.26 1.83 -0.97
N LYS A 68 -8.68 2.89 -1.68
CA LYS A 68 -10.06 3.03 -2.21
C LYS A 68 -10.45 1.90 -3.19
N VAL A 69 -9.49 1.26 -3.86
CA VAL A 69 -9.72 0.05 -4.68
C VAL A 69 -9.38 -1.24 -3.95
N GLY A 70 -9.29 -1.21 -2.61
CA GLY A 70 -9.15 -2.38 -1.74
C GLY A 70 -7.78 -3.04 -1.75
N VAL A 71 -6.73 -2.38 -2.28
CA VAL A 71 -5.35 -2.86 -2.19
C VAL A 71 -4.65 -2.15 -1.04
N ARG A 72 -4.00 -2.90 -0.15
CA ARG A 72 -3.24 -2.32 0.96
C ARG A 72 -2.06 -1.52 0.40
N ALA A 73 -1.93 -0.25 0.80
CA ALA A 73 -0.87 0.62 0.33
C ALA A 73 -0.38 1.54 1.45
N GLU A 74 0.94 1.69 1.61
CA GLU A 74 1.51 2.66 2.54
C GLU A 74 2.62 3.48 1.89
N ALA A 75 2.56 4.81 2.06
CA ALA A 75 3.61 5.71 1.65
C ALA A 75 4.63 5.88 2.78
N VAL A 76 5.91 5.66 2.47
CA VAL A 76 7.04 5.58 3.42
C VAL A 76 8.18 6.51 2.99
N SER A 77 9.13 6.81 3.87
CA SER A 77 10.35 7.56 3.49
C SER A 77 11.28 6.70 2.64
N TYR A 78 11.88 7.24 1.57
CA TYR A 78 12.96 6.55 0.84
C TYR A 78 14.11 6.11 1.76
N THR A 79 14.41 6.88 2.82
CA THR A 79 15.48 6.53 3.78
C THR A 79 15.23 5.22 4.53
N SER A 80 13.97 4.75 4.59
CA SER A 80 13.58 3.49 5.25
C SER A 80 13.71 2.25 4.37
N TRP A 81 14.19 2.36 3.12
CA TRP A 81 14.19 1.26 2.14
C TRP A 81 14.84 -0.04 2.66
N SER A 82 15.94 0.06 3.42
CA SER A 82 16.69 -1.11 3.88
C SER A 82 15.97 -1.83 5.02
N SER A 83 15.51 -1.10 6.04
CA SER A 83 14.72 -1.68 7.14
C SER A 83 13.35 -2.18 6.67
N LEU A 84 12.77 -1.56 5.64
CA LEU A 84 11.57 -2.05 4.99
C LEU A 84 11.82 -3.38 4.25
N ALA A 85 12.93 -3.52 3.52
CA ALA A 85 13.30 -4.82 2.93
C ALA A 85 13.45 -5.91 4.00
N ASP A 86 14.05 -5.59 5.16
CA ASP A 86 14.19 -6.54 6.27
C ASP A 86 12.83 -6.92 6.88
N SER A 87 11.90 -5.97 7.03
CA SER A 87 10.52 -6.22 7.46
C SER A 87 9.76 -7.11 6.47
N ILE A 88 9.83 -6.81 5.17
CA ILE A 88 9.23 -7.63 4.10
C ILE A 88 9.82 -9.05 4.12
N ALA A 89 11.15 -9.17 4.29
CA ALA A 89 11.81 -10.47 4.39
C ALA A 89 11.44 -11.25 5.66
N ALA A 90 11.17 -10.57 6.78
CA ALA A 90 10.64 -11.19 7.99
C ALA A 90 9.21 -11.71 7.77
N GLN A 91 8.32 -10.88 7.22
CA GLN A 91 6.94 -11.28 6.89
C GLN A 91 6.89 -12.45 5.89
N TYR A 92 7.76 -12.44 4.87
CA TYR A 92 7.88 -13.56 3.93
C TYR A 92 8.38 -14.84 4.61
N ARG A 93 9.37 -14.76 5.51
CA ARG A 93 9.78 -15.94 6.30
C ARG A 93 8.67 -16.44 7.23
N ALA A 94 7.85 -15.55 7.78
CA ALA A 94 6.67 -15.89 8.59
C ALA A 94 5.46 -16.44 7.79
N GLY A 95 5.58 -16.59 6.47
CA GLY A 95 4.57 -17.23 5.62
C GLY A 95 3.72 -16.29 4.75
N ASN A 96 3.90 -14.96 4.83
CA ASN A 96 3.21 -14.05 3.92
C ASN A 96 3.68 -14.29 2.46
N ARG A 97 2.75 -14.64 1.56
CA ARG A 97 3.00 -14.89 0.12
C ARG A 97 2.27 -13.91 -0.79
N GLU A 98 1.76 -12.82 -0.24
CA GLU A 98 1.09 -11.78 -1.02
C GLU A 98 2.06 -11.10 -2.01
N PRO A 99 1.56 -10.59 -3.15
CA PRO A 99 2.36 -9.83 -4.09
C PRO A 99 3.02 -8.61 -3.45
N ILE A 100 4.35 -8.60 -3.38
CA ILE A 100 5.15 -7.44 -3.00
C ILE A 100 5.19 -6.50 -4.20
N ILE A 101 4.71 -5.26 -4.00
CA ILE A 101 4.69 -4.22 -5.03
C ILE A 101 5.40 -2.99 -4.48
N LEU A 102 6.29 -2.40 -5.27
CA LEU A 102 7.06 -1.21 -4.90
C LEU A 102 6.71 -0.07 -5.85
N MET A 103 6.62 1.14 -5.34
CA MET A 103 6.55 2.35 -6.15
C MET A 103 7.44 3.42 -5.53
N GLY A 104 7.80 4.43 -6.30
CA GLY A 104 8.49 5.58 -5.74
C GLY A 104 8.69 6.70 -6.73
N HIS A 105 9.04 7.86 -6.19
CA HIS A 105 9.32 9.06 -6.96
C HIS A 105 10.75 9.55 -6.71
N SER A 106 11.49 9.98 -7.75
CA SER A 106 12.85 10.54 -7.61
C SER A 106 13.80 9.56 -6.90
N TYR A 107 14.53 9.98 -5.85
CA TYR A 107 15.29 9.07 -4.99
C TYR A 107 14.45 7.92 -4.36
N GLY A 108 13.14 8.13 -4.18
CA GLY A 108 12.22 7.05 -3.81
C GLY A 108 12.13 5.98 -4.89
N ALA A 109 12.06 6.38 -6.16
CA ALA A 109 12.06 5.46 -7.30
C ALA A 109 13.39 4.68 -7.39
N ASP A 110 14.53 5.33 -7.14
CA ASP A 110 15.84 4.67 -7.06
C ASP A 110 15.85 3.58 -5.97
N THR A 111 15.39 3.93 -4.77
CA THR A 111 15.40 3.01 -3.62
C THR A 111 14.44 1.82 -3.77
N THR A 112 13.41 1.87 -4.64
CA THR A 112 12.62 0.66 -4.97
C THR A 112 13.49 -0.46 -5.54
N ILE A 113 14.51 -0.10 -6.35
CA ILE A 113 15.37 -1.08 -7.01
C ILE A 113 16.42 -1.60 -6.04
N SER A 114 16.96 -0.75 -5.17
CA SER A 114 17.87 -1.17 -4.09
C SER A 114 17.16 -2.06 -3.05
N LEU A 115 15.89 -1.76 -2.72
CA LEU A 115 15.02 -2.61 -1.88
C LEU A 115 14.79 -3.96 -2.57
N ALA A 116 14.38 -3.97 -3.84
CA ALA A 116 14.22 -5.19 -4.62
C ALA A 116 15.52 -6.02 -4.72
N ARG A 117 16.69 -5.36 -4.79
CA ARG A 117 18.02 -6.00 -4.79
C ARG A 117 18.29 -6.69 -3.46
N LYS A 118 18.06 -6.03 -2.33
CA LYS A 118 18.20 -6.63 -0.99
C LYS A 118 17.24 -7.81 -0.76
N LEU A 119 16.03 -7.75 -1.34
CA LEU A 119 15.10 -8.90 -1.36
C LEU A 119 15.59 -10.06 -2.25
N ASN A 120 16.35 -9.77 -3.31
CA ASN A 120 16.91 -10.77 -4.22
C ASN A 120 17.95 -11.68 -3.54
N ASP A 121 18.68 -11.18 -2.53
CA ASP A 121 19.66 -11.95 -1.77
C ASP A 121 19.01 -13.16 -1.06
N SER A 122 17.73 -13.03 -0.69
CA SER A 122 16.89 -14.13 -0.16
C SER A 122 15.96 -14.76 -1.21
N ARG A 123 16.12 -14.43 -2.49
CA ARG A 123 15.28 -14.84 -3.63
C ARG A 123 13.79 -14.52 -3.45
N ILE A 124 13.45 -13.46 -2.73
CA ILE A 124 12.08 -13.04 -2.49
C ILE A 124 11.56 -12.31 -3.74
N PRO A 125 10.44 -12.74 -4.35
CA PRO A 125 9.94 -12.17 -5.60
C PRO A 125 9.28 -10.81 -5.40
N VAL A 126 9.55 -9.87 -6.31
CA VAL A 126 8.85 -8.58 -6.40
C VAL A 126 7.92 -8.65 -7.62
N ALA A 127 6.62 -8.53 -7.40
CA ALA A 127 5.61 -8.74 -8.44
C ALA A 127 5.53 -7.57 -9.43
N LEU A 128 5.73 -6.34 -8.95
CA LEU A 128 5.68 -5.12 -9.74
C LEU A 128 6.52 -4.02 -9.09
N ILE A 129 7.25 -3.27 -9.91
CA ILE A 129 7.79 -1.94 -9.57
C ILE A 129 7.13 -0.90 -10.48
N VAL A 130 6.70 0.25 -9.93
CA VAL A 130 6.27 1.42 -10.73
C VAL A 130 7.03 2.67 -10.27
N ASN A 131 7.93 3.15 -11.13
CA ASN A 131 8.79 4.29 -10.86
C ASN A 131 8.28 5.56 -11.54
N PHE A 132 8.39 6.67 -10.82
CA PHE A 132 8.14 8.03 -11.27
C PHE A 132 9.46 8.80 -11.24
N ASP A 133 10.05 8.98 -12.40
CA ASP A 133 11.26 9.74 -12.69
C ASP A 133 12.47 9.50 -11.76
N PRO A 134 13.06 8.28 -11.76
CA PRO A 134 14.24 7.95 -10.97
C PRO A 134 15.46 8.77 -11.40
N THR A 135 16.35 9.03 -10.44
CA THR A 135 17.48 9.97 -10.58
C THR A 135 18.81 9.26 -10.83
N ALA A 136 19.08 8.19 -10.10
CA ALA A 136 20.29 7.37 -10.23
C ALA A 136 19.94 5.88 -10.01
N PRO A 137 19.07 5.29 -10.85
CA PRO A 137 18.54 3.95 -10.61
C PRO A 137 19.60 2.86 -10.74
N ASP A 138 19.57 1.94 -9.78
CA ASP A 138 20.22 0.64 -9.85
C ASP A 138 19.74 -0.18 -11.08
N ARG A 139 20.56 -1.14 -11.54
CA ARG A 139 20.10 -2.13 -12.55
C ARG A 139 19.06 -3.09 -11.95
N VAL A 140 17.95 -3.31 -12.63
CA VAL A 140 16.79 -4.08 -12.13
C VAL A 140 17.18 -5.55 -11.84
N PRO A 141 16.98 -6.06 -10.60
CA PRO A 141 17.39 -7.41 -10.20
C PRO A 141 16.45 -8.52 -10.70
N PRO A 142 16.92 -9.79 -10.78
CA PRO A 142 16.20 -10.87 -11.47
C PRO A 142 14.94 -11.39 -10.75
N ASN A 143 14.74 -11.06 -9.47
CA ASN A 143 13.51 -11.34 -8.72
C ASN A 143 12.32 -10.42 -9.07
N VAL A 144 12.52 -9.38 -9.89
CA VAL A 144 11.45 -8.46 -10.32
C VAL A 144 10.72 -9.03 -11.54
N HIS A 145 9.42 -9.32 -11.40
CA HIS A 145 8.60 -9.85 -12.50
C HIS A 145 8.22 -8.79 -13.54
N ARG A 146 7.96 -7.55 -13.11
CA ARG A 146 7.62 -6.41 -13.98
C ARG A 146 8.10 -5.11 -13.36
N ILE A 147 8.64 -4.21 -14.20
CA ILE A 147 8.87 -2.81 -13.86
C ILE A 147 8.28 -1.91 -14.95
N ILE A 148 7.60 -0.85 -14.51
CA ILE A 148 7.17 0.28 -15.34
C ILE A 148 7.93 1.50 -14.82
N ASN A 149 8.55 2.26 -15.71
CA ASN A 149 9.29 3.46 -15.35
C ASN A 149 8.77 4.63 -16.20
N PHE A 150 7.94 5.47 -15.60
CA PHE A 150 7.57 6.76 -16.17
C PHE A 150 8.74 7.72 -15.89
N TYR A 151 9.32 8.35 -16.90
CA TYR A 151 10.49 9.22 -16.71
C TYR A 151 10.48 10.40 -17.68
N VAL A 152 11.13 11.49 -17.29
CA VAL A 152 11.32 12.69 -18.10
C VAL A 152 12.84 12.84 -18.36
N PRO A 153 13.34 12.54 -19.57
CA PRO A 153 14.76 12.60 -19.92
C PRO A 153 15.27 14.04 -19.85
N THR A 154 15.72 14.42 -18.67
CA THR A 154 16.16 15.76 -18.27
C THR A 154 17.51 15.65 -17.56
N ALA A 155 17.96 16.72 -16.93
CA ALA A 155 19.14 16.66 -16.08
C ALA A 155 19.02 15.60 -14.96
N TRP A 156 17.81 15.30 -14.48
CA TRP A 156 17.57 14.45 -13.31
C TRP A 156 17.06 13.06 -13.71
N GLY A 157 15.95 13.00 -14.44
CA GLY A 157 15.25 11.77 -14.80
C GLY A 157 16.05 10.78 -15.66
N ARG A 158 15.94 9.48 -15.37
CA ARG A 158 16.66 8.40 -16.05
C ARG A 158 15.74 7.24 -16.50
N PRO A 159 16.05 6.57 -17.61
CA PRO A 159 15.52 5.25 -17.90
C PRO A 159 16.10 4.23 -16.90
N VAL A 160 15.36 3.17 -16.58
CA VAL A 160 15.88 2.00 -15.84
C VAL A 160 16.48 0.98 -16.80
N GLU A 161 17.56 0.33 -16.38
CA GLU A 161 18.23 -0.73 -17.15
C GLU A 161 18.05 -2.11 -16.51
N ALA A 162 17.98 -3.14 -17.34
CA ALA A 162 17.98 -4.53 -16.87
C ALA A 162 19.32 -4.90 -16.21
N GLY A 163 19.25 -5.65 -15.11
CA GLY A 163 20.39 -6.33 -14.51
C GLY A 163 20.77 -7.61 -15.25
N LYS A 164 21.96 -8.13 -14.95
CA LYS A 164 22.37 -9.48 -15.38
C LYS A 164 21.30 -10.49 -14.91
N GLN A 165 20.94 -11.43 -15.77
CA GLN A 165 19.92 -12.47 -15.52
C GLN A 165 18.48 -11.98 -15.33
N PHE A 166 18.18 -10.68 -15.50
CA PHE A 166 16.79 -10.21 -15.49
C PHE A 166 15.98 -10.86 -16.61
N ARG A 167 14.83 -11.46 -16.24
CA ARG A 167 13.88 -12.13 -17.14
C ARG A 167 12.45 -11.59 -17.02
N GLY A 168 12.27 -10.53 -16.25
CA GLY A 168 10.98 -9.85 -16.10
C GLY A 168 10.64 -8.98 -17.31
N ARG A 169 9.52 -8.26 -17.22
CA ARG A 169 9.12 -7.24 -18.21
C ARG A 169 9.58 -5.86 -17.75
N LEU A 170 10.32 -5.14 -18.59
CA LEU A 170 10.76 -3.77 -18.33
C LEU A 170 10.12 -2.84 -19.37
N SER A 171 9.63 -1.68 -18.93
CA SER A 171 9.05 -0.66 -19.81
C SER A 171 9.47 0.72 -19.33
N ASN A 172 10.30 1.41 -20.12
CA ASN A 172 10.59 2.82 -19.97
C ASN A 172 9.58 3.62 -20.80
N LEU A 173 8.83 4.51 -20.16
CA LEU A 173 7.81 5.35 -20.76
C LEU A 173 8.26 6.79 -20.61
N ASN A 174 8.58 7.43 -21.74
CA ASN A 174 9.03 8.82 -21.77
C ASN A 174 7.82 9.76 -21.70
N GLU A 175 7.76 10.54 -20.62
CA GLU A 175 6.68 11.49 -20.32
C GLU A 175 7.06 12.96 -20.62
N SER A 176 8.16 13.18 -21.36
CA SER A 176 8.58 14.52 -21.82
C SER A 176 7.49 15.22 -22.63
N GLY A 177 7.19 16.46 -22.27
CA GLY A 177 6.18 17.30 -22.92
C GLY A 177 4.80 17.25 -22.26
N ALA A 178 4.52 16.24 -21.43
CA ALA A 178 3.31 16.19 -20.60
C ALA A 178 3.61 16.57 -19.14
N TYR A 179 4.73 16.09 -18.59
CA TYR A 179 5.09 16.28 -17.18
C TYR A 179 6.55 16.71 -17.00
N ASN A 180 6.88 17.14 -15.78
CA ASN A 180 8.26 17.38 -15.32
C ASN A 180 8.50 16.61 -14.02
N HIS A 181 9.77 16.54 -13.58
CA HIS A 181 10.20 15.80 -12.39
C HIS A 181 9.33 16.06 -11.16
N PHE A 182 8.86 17.28 -10.92
CA PHE A 182 8.16 17.65 -9.68
C PHE A 182 6.65 17.36 -9.68
N VAL A 183 6.06 17.02 -10.83
CA VAL A 183 4.61 16.85 -11.00
C VAL A 183 4.22 15.50 -11.62
N ILE A 184 5.17 14.75 -12.16
CA ILE A 184 4.94 13.42 -12.73
C ILE A 184 4.36 12.43 -11.71
N ASP A 185 4.76 12.53 -10.45
CA ASP A 185 4.20 11.76 -9.33
C ASP A 185 2.77 12.15 -8.97
N LYS A 186 2.25 13.29 -9.44
CA LYS A 186 0.88 13.78 -9.19
C LYS A 186 -0.04 13.59 -10.40
N ALA A 187 0.50 13.01 -11.48
CA ALA A 187 -0.19 12.88 -12.74
C ALA A 187 -1.32 11.83 -12.67
N ASP A 188 -2.55 12.31 -12.65
CA ASP A 188 -3.77 11.51 -12.57
C ASP A 188 -3.85 10.39 -13.64
N ALA A 189 -3.33 10.65 -14.84
CA ALA A 189 -3.24 9.69 -15.92
C ALA A 189 -2.24 8.55 -15.60
N LEU A 190 -1.09 8.87 -15.01
CA LEU A 190 -0.07 7.90 -14.62
C LEU A 190 -0.51 7.13 -13.37
N HIS A 191 -1.22 7.77 -12.44
CA HIS A 191 -1.89 7.11 -11.32
C HIS A 191 -2.89 6.04 -11.78
N ARG A 192 -3.75 6.34 -12.77
CA ARG A 192 -4.64 5.33 -13.35
C ARG A 192 -3.88 4.15 -13.98
N GLN A 193 -2.77 4.41 -14.68
CA GLN A 193 -1.91 3.36 -15.24
C GLN A 193 -1.24 2.51 -14.15
N ALA A 194 -0.71 3.13 -13.09
CA ALA A 194 -0.10 2.45 -11.95
C ALA A 194 -1.12 1.56 -11.22
N ILE A 195 -2.31 2.08 -10.91
CA ILE A 195 -3.39 1.32 -10.28
C ILE A 195 -3.82 0.14 -11.17
N ALA A 196 -3.98 0.35 -12.48
CA ALA A 196 -4.29 -0.75 -13.41
C ALA A 196 -3.20 -1.83 -13.43
N ALA A 197 -1.91 -1.45 -13.35
CA ALA A 197 -0.81 -2.39 -13.24
C ALA A 197 -0.81 -3.16 -11.91
N VAL A 198 -1.16 -2.51 -10.79
CA VAL A 198 -1.36 -3.17 -9.48
C VAL A 198 -2.49 -4.18 -9.56
N LEU A 199 -3.65 -3.79 -10.08
CA LEU A 199 -4.82 -4.68 -10.20
C LEU A 199 -4.50 -5.93 -11.05
N GLN A 200 -3.67 -5.79 -12.09
CA GLN A 200 -3.13 -6.92 -12.86
C GLN A 200 -2.15 -7.79 -12.05
N ALA A 201 -1.33 -7.21 -11.18
CA ALA A 201 -0.37 -7.96 -10.36
C ALA A 201 -1.08 -8.76 -9.25
N VAL A 202 -2.01 -8.13 -8.52
CA VAL A 202 -2.77 -8.79 -7.43
C VAL A 202 -3.73 -9.84 -7.97
N GLY A 203 -4.38 -9.58 -9.12
CA GLY A 203 -5.26 -10.53 -9.80
C GLY A 203 -4.53 -11.77 -10.34
N ARG A 204 -3.21 -11.72 -10.54
CA ARG A 204 -2.40 -12.91 -10.87
C ARG A 204 -1.98 -13.70 -9.62
N GLY A 205 -1.87 -13.04 -8.47
CA GLY A 205 -1.55 -13.69 -7.19
C GLY A 205 -2.62 -14.69 -6.75
N THR A 206 -3.90 -14.31 -6.87
CA THR A 206 -5.04 -15.17 -6.50
C THR A 206 -5.08 -16.49 -7.28
N HIS A 207 -4.76 -16.47 -8.58
CA HIS A 207 -4.69 -17.68 -9.40
C HIS A 207 -3.54 -18.62 -9.00
N ARG A 208 -2.40 -18.10 -8.54
CA ARG A 208 -1.25 -18.92 -8.13
C ARG A 208 -1.44 -19.56 -6.75
N ILE A 209 -2.17 -18.91 -5.86
CA ILE A 209 -2.53 -19.43 -4.52
C ILE A 209 -3.59 -20.55 -4.63
N ARG A 210 -4.40 -20.56 -5.70
CA ARG A 210 -5.51 -21.51 -5.91
C ARG A 210 -5.15 -22.84 -6.57
N GLN A 211 -3.88 -23.14 -6.82
CA GLN A 211 -3.48 -24.47 -7.31
C GLN A 211 -3.18 -25.40 -6.12
N PRO A 212 -4.01 -26.43 -5.85
CA PRO A 212 -3.62 -27.47 -4.89
C PRO A 212 -2.40 -28.19 -5.45
N ALA A 213 -1.50 -28.63 -4.56
CA ALA A 213 -0.43 -29.52 -4.97
C ALA A 213 -1.04 -30.78 -5.60
N ARG A 214 -0.65 -31.10 -6.85
CA ARG A 214 -1.01 -32.40 -7.44
C ARG A 214 -0.31 -33.47 -6.62
N HIS A 215 -1.08 -34.18 -5.79
CA HIS A 215 -0.65 -35.43 -5.20
C HIS A 215 -0.20 -36.34 -6.34
N HIS A 216 1.08 -36.72 -6.32
CA HIS A 216 1.55 -37.83 -7.14
C HIS A 216 1.05 -39.10 -6.45
N GLU A 217 -0.09 -39.63 -6.91
CA GLU A 217 -0.42 -41.02 -6.62
C GLU A 217 0.58 -41.90 -7.35
N VAL A 218 1.47 -42.53 -6.59
CA VAL A 218 2.30 -43.63 -7.06
C VAL A 218 1.40 -44.84 -7.21
N SER A 219 0.98 -45.12 -8.44
CA SER A 219 0.28 -46.38 -8.75
C SER A 219 1.30 -47.52 -8.68
N ALA A 220 1.12 -48.41 -7.71
CA ALA A 220 1.91 -49.64 -7.60
C ALA A 220 1.49 -50.62 -8.69
N ALA A 221 2.48 -51.29 -9.30
CA ALA A 221 2.24 -52.32 -10.31
C ALA A 221 1.62 -53.59 -9.70
N PRO A 222 0.76 -54.33 -10.44
CA PRO A 222 0.57 -55.75 -10.21
C PRO A 222 1.68 -56.56 -10.91
N ALA A 223 2.08 -57.67 -10.30
CA ALA A 223 3.07 -58.59 -10.86
C ALA A 223 2.40 -59.74 -11.64
N ALA A 224 3.18 -60.30 -12.58
CA ALA A 224 3.08 -61.65 -13.16
C ALA A 224 1.78 -62.09 -13.87
N GLN A 225 1.91 -62.36 -15.18
CA GLN A 225 2.12 -63.73 -15.66
C GLN A 225 3.04 -63.70 -16.89
#